data_AF-K6DPD0-F1
#
_entry.id   AF-K6DPD0-F1
#
_cell.length_a   1.000
_cell.length_b   1.000
_cell.length_c   1.000
_cell.angle_alpha   90.00
_cell.angle_beta   90.00
_cell.angle_gamma   90.00
#
_symmetry.space_group_name_H-M   'P 1'
#
loop_
_entity.id
_entity.type
_entity.pdbx_description
1 polymer ?
#
loop_
_entity_poly.entity_id
_entity_poly.type
_entity_poly.pdbx_seq_one_letter_code
_entity_poly.pdbx_strand_id
1 'polypeptide(L)'
;MEPLRSRKITTLHSNYIHEQTEQQLEKKKKRRGLYRRLTLIALIALGISYCIGSMLHTQAEAAQEKIKEKIELEKKYASLKEQEKDHRAEIVKLNDDEYVAKLARNEYFLSEEGEIIFKLQNE
;
A
#
# COMPACT_ATOMS: atom_id res chain seq x y z
N MET A 1 47.70 50.66 28.23
CA MET A 1 46.22 50.76 28.27
C MET A 1 45.75 49.86 29.41
N GLU A 2 45.25 50.44 30.50
CA GLU A 2 44.86 49.73 31.72
C GLU A 2 43.47 49.06 31.58
N PRO A 3 43.23 47.89 32.17
CA PRO A 3 41.95 47.19 32.06
C PRO A 3 40.86 47.84 32.95
N LEU A 4 39.65 47.96 32.40
CA LEU A 4 38.48 48.52 33.08
C LEU A 4 38.15 47.73 34.36
N ARG A 5 38.28 48.40 35.50
CA ARG A 5 38.06 47.89 36.85
C ARG A 5 36.59 47.53 37.05
N SER A 6 36.29 46.24 37.19
CA SER A 6 34.94 45.74 37.51
C SER A 6 34.46 46.35 38.84
N ARG A 7 33.32 47.02 38.79
CA ARG A 7 32.68 47.68 39.94
C ARG A 7 32.17 46.60 40.89
N LYS A 8 32.71 46.53 42.10
CA LYS A 8 32.27 45.58 43.14
C LYS A 8 30.92 46.05 43.70
N ILE A 9 29.83 45.60 43.08
CA ILE A 9 28.46 45.90 43.53
C ILE A 9 28.18 45.01 44.74
N THR A 10 27.87 45.62 45.89
CA THR A 10 27.53 44.88 47.12
C THR A 10 26.08 44.44 47.03
N THR A 11 25.84 43.14 47.17
CA THR A 11 24.49 42.57 47.24
C THR A 11 23.85 42.93 48.59
N LEU A 12 22.58 43.34 48.58
CA LEU A 12 21.84 43.68 49.79
C LEU A 12 21.57 42.40 50.60
N HIS A 13 22.30 42.22 51.70
CA HIS A 13 22.18 41.05 52.58
C HIS A 13 20.97 41.23 53.51
N SER A 14 19.76 41.02 52.98
CA SER A 14 18.51 41.13 53.73
C SER A 14 17.77 39.79 53.77
N ASN A 15 17.20 39.44 54.92
CA ASN A 15 16.42 38.23 55.13
C ASN A 15 15.27 38.09 54.11
N TYR A 16 14.69 39.21 53.68
CA TYR A 16 13.65 39.23 52.64
C TYR A 16 14.15 38.76 51.28
N ILE A 17 15.35 39.18 50.87
CA ILE A 17 15.97 38.75 49.61
C ILE A 17 16.31 37.28 49.69
N HIS A 18 16.81 36.81 50.84
CA HIS A 18 17.10 35.40 51.04
C HIS A 18 15.86 34.52 50.90
N GLU A 19 14.76 34.89 51.57
CA GLU A 19 13.49 34.16 51.47
C GLU A 19 12.93 34.17 50.04
N GLN A 20 13.00 35.31 49.34
CA GLN A 20 12.56 35.40 47.96
C GLN A 20 13.43 34.56 47.00
N THR A 21 14.75 34.49 47.24
CA THR A 21 15.64 33.62 46.46
C THR A 21 15.34 32.14 46.69
N GLU A 22 15.09 31.72 47.92
CA GLU A 22 14.71 30.34 48.26
C GLU A 22 13.38 29.95 47.61
N GLN A 23 12.36 30.82 47.68
CA GLN A 23 11.08 30.58 47.01
C GLN A 23 11.22 30.47 45.48
N GLN A 24 12.10 31.26 44.86
CA GLN A 24 12.38 31.16 43.43
C GLN A 24 13.14 29.87 43.07
N LEU A 25 14.07 29.43 43.91
CA LEU A 25 14.78 28.16 43.72
C LEU A 25 13.82 26.97 43.81
N GLU A 26 12.92 26.96 44.78
CA GLU A 26 11.89 25.92 44.92
C GLU A 26 10.93 25.89 43.72
N LYS A 27 10.47 27.04 43.24
CA LYS A 27 9.66 27.13 42.01
C LYS A 27 10.42 26.62 40.78
N LYS A 28 11.72 26.94 40.64
CA LYS A 28 12.58 26.44 39.56
C LYS A 28 12.79 24.93 39.64
N LYS A 29 13.00 24.36 40.83
CA LYS A 29 13.11 22.89 41.04
C LYS A 29 11.82 22.18 40.61
N LYS A 30 10.65 22.69 41.04
CA LYS A 30 9.33 22.15 40.63
C LYS A 30 9.13 22.22 39.12
N ARG A 31 9.45 23.34 38.48
CA ARG A 31 9.37 23.50 37.02
C ARG A 31 10.31 22.56 36.28
N ARG A 32 11.54 22.36 36.75
CA ARG A 32 12.50 21.40 36.15
C ARG A 32 11.94 19.98 36.16
N GLY A 33 11.28 19.56 37.25
CA GLY A 33 10.61 18.25 37.32
C GLY A 33 9.47 18.12 36.31
N LEU A 34 8.66 19.17 36.16
CA LEU A 34 7.57 19.21 35.17
C LEU A 34 8.10 19.11 33.73
N TYR A 35 9.08 19.93 33.37
CA TYR A 35 9.67 19.88 32.02
C TYR A 35 10.33 18.54 31.72
N ARG A 36 11.03 17.92 32.67
CA ARG A 36 11.59 16.57 32.49
C ARG A 36 10.51 15.51 32.20
N ARG A 37 9.38 15.58 32.90
CA ARG A 37 8.24 14.68 32.64
C ARG A 37 7.63 14.94 31.27
N LEU A 38 7.42 16.20 30.91
CA LEU A 38 6.88 16.59 29.60
C LEU A 38 7.82 16.20 28.45
N THR A 39 9.14 16.35 28.59
CA THR A 39 10.09 15.93 27.56
C THR A 39 10.10 14.43 27.36
N LEU A 40 9.98 13.64 28.44
CA LEU A 40 9.86 12.18 28.31
C LEU A 40 8.59 11.78 27.56
N ILE A 41 7.45 12.38 27.91
CA ILE A 41 6.18 12.12 27.23
C ILE A 41 6.27 12.53 25.75
N ALA A 42 6.86 13.68 25.45
CA ALA A 42 7.04 14.16 24.08
C ALA A 42 7.93 13.23 23.25
N LEU A 43 9.03 12.72 23.82
CA LEU A 43 9.89 11.75 23.14
C LEU A 43 9.18 10.43 22.86
N ILE A 44 8.39 9.94 23.83
CA ILE A 44 7.57 8.73 23.64
C ILE A 44 6.53 8.97 22.54
N ALA A 45 5.82 10.10 22.57
CA ALA A 45 4.83 10.44 21.56
C ALA A 45 5.45 10.57 20.16
N LEU A 46 6.65 11.14 20.03
CA LEU A 46 7.38 11.21 18.77
C LEU A 46 7.77 9.81 18.28
N GLY A 47 8.24 8.93 19.16
CA GLY A 47 8.56 7.55 18.81
C GLY A 47 7.33 6.77 18.31
N ILE A 48 6.19 6.91 19.00
CA ILE A 48 4.92 6.29 18.59
C ILE A 48 4.46 6.84 17.24
N SER A 49 4.47 8.17 17.06
CA SER A 49 4.10 8.81 15.79
C SER A 49 5.00 8.36 14.64
N TYR A 50 6.30 8.20 14.88
CA TYR A 50 7.23 7.67 13.87
C TYR A 50 6.91 6.22 13.49
N CYS A 51 6.66 5.35 14.48
CA CYS A 51 6.26 3.96 14.23
C CYS A 51 4.93 3.85 13.46
N ILE A 52 3.93 4.67 13.81
CA ILE A 52 2.65 4.69 13.08
C ILE A 52 2.87 5.20 11.65
N GLY A 53 3.64 6.28 11.48
CA GLY A 53 3.96 6.85 10.17
C GLY A 53 4.66 5.84 9.25
N SER A 54 5.65 5.11 9.77
CA SER A 54 6.34 4.08 8.98
C SER A 54 5.45 2.89 8.63
N MET A 55 4.63 2.43 9.58
CA MET A 55 3.68 1.33 9.35
C MET A 55 2.64 1.68 8.28
N LEU A 56 2.11 2.90 8.30
CA LEU A 56 1.17 3.39 7.29
C LEU A 56 1.81 3.47 5.90
N HIS A 57 3.08 3.88 5.83
CA HIS A 57 3.79 3.96 4.55
C HIS A 57 3.97 2.57 3.92
N THR A 58 4.44 1.59 4.70
CA THR A 58 4.61 0.20 4.23
C THR A 58 3.26 -0.46 3.88
N GLN A 59 2.20 -0.15 4.63
CA GLN A 59 0.87 -0.69 4.36
C GLN A 59 0.27 -0.12 3.05
N ALA A 60 0.55 1.14 2.72
CA ALA A 60 0.07 1.75 1.49
C ALA A 60 0.67 1.09 0.23
N GLU A 61 1.97 0.77 0.26
CA GLU A 61 2.64 0.08 -0.85
C GLU A 61 2.09 -1.34 -1.03
N ALA A 62 1.99 -2.11 0.06
CA ALA A 62 1.43 -3.45 0.03
C ALA A 62 -0.05 -3.47 -0.42
N ALA A 63 -0.82 -2.43 -0.07
CA ALA A 63 -2.20 -2.29 -0.54
C ALA A 63 -2.28 -2.02 -2.05
N GLN A 64 -1.39 -1.16 -2.57
CA GLN A 64 -1.34 -0.89 -4.01
C GLN A 64 -0.93 -2.12 -4.82
N GLU A 65 0.03 -2.90 -4.33
CA GLU A 65 0.44 -4.15 -4.98
C GLU A 65 -0.72 -5.15 -5.05
N LYS A 66 -1.44 -5.35 -3.93
CA LYS A 66 -2.63 -6.21 -3.90
C LYS A 66 -3.74 -5.74 -4.83
N ILE A 67 -3.93 -4.42 -4.98
CA ILE A 67 -4.91 -3.87 -5.93
C ILE A 67 -4.50 -4.20 -7.37
N LYS A 68 -3.23 -4.05 -7.71
CA LYS A 68 -2.72 -4.39 -9.05
C LYS A 68 -2.88 -5.88 -9.35
N GLU A 69 -2.48 -6.73 -8.41
CA GLU A 69 -2.64 -8.18 -8.52
C GLU A 69 -4.11 -8.58 -8.70
N LYS A 70 -5.01 -7.97 -7.93
CA LYS A 70 -6.45 -8.19 -8.08
C LYS A 70 -6.95 -7.83 -9.47
N ILE A 71 -6.57 -6.66 -10.01
CA ILE A 71 -6.96 -6.23 -11.35
C ILE A 71 -6.44 -7.21 -12.42
N GLU A 72 -5.21 -7.70 -12.27
CA GLU A 72 -4.62 -8.67 -13.18
C GLU A 72 -5.37 -10.01 -13.13
N LEU A 73 -5.69 -10.50 -11.93
CA LEU A 73 -6.47 -11.71 -11.73
C LEU A 73 -7.89 -11.58 -12.29
N GLU A 74 -8.55 -10.44 -12.10
CA GLU A 74 -9.88 -10.18 -12.65
C GLU A 74 -9.87 -10.20 -14.19
N LYS A 75 -8.83 -9.62 -14.82
CA LYS A 75 -8.65 -9.70 -16.28
C LYS A 75 -8.43 -11.13 -16.76
N LYS A 76 -7.54 -11.88 -16.10
CA LYS A 76 -7.28 -13.29 -16.42
C LYS A 76 -8.53 -14.15 -16.23
N TYR A 77 -9.30 -13.89 -15.19
CA TYR A 77 -10.56 -14.57 -14.95
C TYR A 77 -11.58 -14.28 -16.04
N ALA A 78 -11.72 -13.01 -16.45
CA ALA A 78 -12.63 -12.63 -17.52
C ALA A 78 -12.26 -13.31 -18.86
N SER A 79 -10.97 -13.33 -19.22
CA SER A 79 -10.53 -13.99 -20.46
C SER A 79 -10.71 -15.50 -20.43
N LEU A 80 -10.42 -16.15 -19.29
CA LEU A 80 -10.66 -17.58 -19.12
C LEU A 80 -12.15 -17.93 -19.19
N LYS A 81 -13.01 -17.07 -18.64
CA LYS A 81 -14.47 -17.26 -18.69
C LYS A 81 -15.03 -17.12 -20.10
N GLU A 82 -14.46 -16.21 -20.90
CA GLU A 82 -14.80 -16.09 -22.32
C GLU A 82 -14.38 -17.35 -23.10
N GLN A 83 -13.15 -17.82 -22.90
CA GLN A 83 -12.67 -19.08 -23.49
C GLN A 83 -13.52 -20.29 -23.08
N GLU A 84 -13.91 -20.39 -21.81
CA GLU A 84 -14.80 -21.47 -21.34
C GLU A 84 -16.14 -21.45 -22.08
N LYS A 85 -16.72 -20.25 -22.29
CA LYS A 85 -17.98 -20.10 -23.02
C LYS A 85 -17.84 -20.50 -24.48
N ASP A 86 -16.76 -20.10 -25.14
CA ASP A 86 -16.50 -20.43 -26.54
C ASP A 86 -16.30 -21.93 -26.72
N HIS A 87 -15.47 -22.56 -25.89
CA HIS A 87 -15.27 -24.01 -25.89
C HIS A 87 -16.56 -24.76 -25.57
N ARG A 88 -17.39 -24.27 -24.64
CA ARG A 88 -18.69 -24.89 -24.35
C ARG A 88 -19.62 -24.80 -25.55
N ALA A 89 -19.64 -23.67 -26.26
CA ALA A 89 -20.42 -23.53 -27.50
C ALA A 89 -19.90 -24.47 -28.60
N GLU A 90 -18.59 -24.64 -28.71
CA GLU A 90 -17.95 -25.58 -29.63
C GLU A 90 -18.30 -27.02 -29.30
N ILE A 91 -18.24 -27.43 -28.03
CA ILE A 91 -18.67 -28.77 -27.59
C ILE A 91 -20.14 -29.03 -27.95
N VAL A 92 -21.02 -28.04 -27.77
CA VAL A 92 -22.43 -28.19 -28.16
C VAL A 92 -22.56 -28.41 -29.67
N LYS A 93 -21.82 -27.66 -30.49
CA LYS A 93 -21.80 -27.85 -31.95
C LYS A 93 -21.23 -29.22 -32.33
N LEU A 94 -20.15 -29.66 -31.68
CA LEU A 94 -19.51 -30.95 -31.96
C LEU A 94 -20.35 -32.15 -31.51
N ASN A 95 -21.32 -31.97 -30.60
CA ASN A 95 -22.30 -33.01 -30.25
C ASN A 95 -23.47 -33.11 -31.25
N ASP A 96 -23.55 -32.19 -32.23
CA ASP A 96 -24.58 -32.22 -33.28
C ASP A 96 -24.05 -32.99 -34.49
N ASP A 97 -24.64 -34.16 -34.76
CA ASP A 97 -24.25 -35.03 -35.87
C ASP A 97 -24.31 -34.32 -37.24
N GLU A 98 -25.26 -33.39 -37.44
CA GLU A 98 -25.39 -32.64 -38.70
C GLU A 98 -24.23 -31.63 -38.87
N TYR A 99 -23.80 -31.02 -37.76
CA TYR A 99 -22.64 -30.15 -37.75
C TYR A 99 -21.34 -30.92 -38.00
N VAL A 100 -21.17 -32.09 -37.36
CA VAL A 100 -20.00 -32.97 -37.57
C VAL A 100 -19.93 -33.47 -39.00
N ALA A 101 -21.06 -33.88 -39.61
CA ALA A 101 -21.12 -34.29 -41.01
C ALA A 101 -20.74 -33.13 -41.96
N LYS A 102 -21.20 -31.90 -41.70
CA LYS A 102 -20.79 -30.70 -42.47
C LYS A 102 -19.30 -30.41 -42.34
N LEU A 103 -18.75 -30.53 -41.13
CA LEU A 103 -17.32 -30.35 -40.89
C LEU A 103 -16.49 -31.40 -41.64
N ALA A 104 -16.90 -32.68 -41.58
CA ALA A 104 -16.25 -33.77 -42.30
C ALA A 104 -16.29 -33.58 -43.83
N ARG A 105 -17.41 -33.11 -44.38
CA ARG A 105 -17.56 -32.78 -45.80
C ARG A 105 -16.66 -31.61 -46.22
N ASN A 106 -16.61 -30.55 -45.42
CA ASN A 106 -15.85 -29.33 -45.75
C ASN A 106 -14.34 -29.46 -45.55
N GLU A 107 -13.89 -29.98 -44.41
CA GLU A 107 -12.47 -30.01 -44.05
C GLU A 107 -11.77 -31.30 -44.48
N TYR A 108 -12.49 -32.42 -44.43
CA TYR A 108 -11.92 -33.74 -44.69
C TYR A 108 -12.38 -34.34 -46.03
N PHE A 109 -13.21 -33.63 -46.81
CA PHE A 109 -13.78 -34.10 -48.07
C PHE A 109 -14.41 -35.50 -47.92
N LEU A 110 -15.09 -35.75 -46.79
CA LEU A 110 -15.81 -37.01 -46.57
C LEU A 110 -17.17 -36.94 -47.28
N SER A 111 -17.58 -38.01 -47.95
CA SER A 111 -18.88 -38.11 -48.60
C SER A 111 -19.54 -39.45 -48.29
N GLU A 112 -20.87 -39.49 -48.31
CA GLU A 112 -21.63 -40.73 -48.07
C GLU A 112 -21.67 -41.63 -49.31
N GLU A 113 -22.14 -42.86 -49.12
CA GLU A 113 -22.21 -43.87 -50.17
C GLU A 113 -23.17 -43.40 -51.29
N GLY A 114 -22.61 -43.14 -52.49
CA GLY A 114 -23.34 -42.62 -53.64
C GLY A 114 -23.18 -41.12 -53.92
N GLU A 115 -22.45 -40.38 -53.07
CA GLU A 115 -22.11 -38.96 -53.30
C GLU A 115 -20.78 -38.82 -54.10
N ILE A 116 -20.67 -37.77 -54.94
CA ILE A 116 -19.48 -37.49 -55.76
C ILE A 116 -18.88 -36.14 -55.35
N ILE A 117 -17.61 -36.14 -54.95
CA ILE A 117 -16.89 -34.92 -54.54
C ILE A 117 -16.26 -34.22 -55.75
N PHE A 118 -16.62 -32.96 -55.97
CA PHE A 118 -16.01 -32.12 -57.00
C PHE A 118 -14.95 -31.20 -56.38
N LYS A 119 -13.66 -31.46 -56.67
CA LYS A 119 -12.57 -30.51 -56.36
C LYS A 119 -12.41 -29.56 -57.55
N LEU A 120 -12.88 -28.33 -57.38
CA LEU A 120 -12.62 -27.27 -58.36
C LEU A 120 -11.14 -26.90 -58.24
N GLN A 121 -10.37 -27.22 -59.28
CA GLN A 121 -9.04 -26.64 -59.47
C GLN A 121 -9.28 -25.19 -59.89
N ASN A 122 -9.21 -24.27 -58.94
CA ASN A 122 -8.98 -22.87 -59.31
C ASN A 122 -7.52 -22.79 -59.79
N GLU A 123 -7.30 -22.16 -60.94
CA GLU A 123 -5.96 -21.86 -61.48
C GLU A 123 -5.03 -21.24 -60.43
#